data_AF-A0A2V5YBM5-F1
#
_entry.id   AF-A0A2V5YBM5-F1
#
_cell.length_a   1.000
_cell.length_b   1.000
_cell.length_c   1.000
_cell.angle_alpha   90.00
_cell.angle_beta   90.00
_cell.angle_gamma   90.00
#
_symmetry.space_group_name_H-M   'P 1'
#
loop_
_entity.id
_entity.type
_entity.pdbx_description
1 polymer ?
#
loop_
_entity_poly.entity_id
_entity_poly.type
_entity_poly.pdbx_seq_one_letter_code
_entity_poly.pdbx_strand_id
1 'polypeptide(L)'
;MIYSAGSATIITQTTADGSYFLTAFGINDSGRIVGQGIDPAHAARNVGIVYDIGQNMAFDVGALPGANGALAFGVSNNGYVVGSSMFNQGSGMPFIWSDQNGIVAIPLASGTSLGQAQGVNSSGWVVGTDGGAFAVPFLYDGTNTYRLQDLIPGNSGWDLSMNTSSSAMGISENNIIAGTGVHNGETHAYAMVPATPTPSPTPTATPTATPRVTPRPRPTAHTRPTPSH
;
A
#
# COMPACT_ATOMS: atom_id res chain seq x y z
N MET A 1 5.76 -19.86 -20.60
CA MET A 1 4.86 -20.91 -21.12
C MET A 1 3.65 -21.02 -20.22
N ILE A 2 2.51 -21.47 -20.72
CA ILE A 2 1.36 -21.90 -19.93
C ILE A 2 1.30 -23.42 -19.98
N TYR A 3 1.24 -24.07 -18.82
CA TYR A 3 1.04 -25.51 -18.74
C TYR A 3 -0.37 -25.80 -18.24
N SER A 4 -1.18 -26.46 -19.07
CA SER A 4 -2.54 -26.87 -18.70
C SER A 4 -2.92 -28.14 -19.44
N ALA A 5 -3.74 -28.99 -18.78
CA ALA A 5 -4.24 -30.23 -19.37
C ALA A 5 -3.15 -31.13 -20.01
N GLY A 6 -1.95 -31.18 -19.43
CA GLY A 6 -0.85 -32.00 -19.94
C GLY A 6 -0.03 -31.38 -21.08
N SER A 7 -0.36 -30.17 -21.53
CA SER A 7 0.31 -29.48 -22.63
C SER A 7 0.98 -28.19 -22.18
N ALA A 8 2.20 -27.95 -22.68
CA ALA A 8 2.94 -26.70 -22.49
C ALA A 8 2.87 -25.84 -23.76
N THR A 9 2.29 -24.66 -23.67
CA THR A 9 2.17 -23.70 -24.77
C THR A 9 3.00 -22.45 -24.51
N ILE A 10 3.60 -21.89 -25.56
CA ILE A 10 4.26 -20.59 -25.47
C ILE A 10 3.20 -19.47 -25.40
N ILE A 11 3.47 -18.41 -24.64
CA ILE A 11 2.65 -17.19 -24.66
C ILE A 11 2.99 -16.45 -25.95
N THR A 12 2.02 -16.29 -26.84
CA THR A 12 2.21 -15.62 -28.15
C THR A 12 1.57 -14.25 -28.22
N GLN A 13 0.83 -13.85 -27.18
CA GLN A 13 0.14 -12.58 -27.15
C GLN A 13 1.15 -11.44 -27.12
N THR A 14 0.92 -10.47 -28.01
CA THR A 14 1.64 -9.21 -28.05
C THR A 14 0.71 -8.09 -27.65
N THR A 15 1.29 -6.99 -27.21
CA THR A 15 0.61 -5.70 -27.08
C THR A 15 0.21 -5.16 -28.46
N ALA A 16 -0.58 -4.07 -28.48
CA ALA A 16 -1.02 -3.44 -29.72
C ALA A 16 0.13 -2.91 -30.59
N ASP A 17 1.27 -2.56 -29.99
CA ASP A 17 2.50 -2.11 -30.68
C ASP A 17 3.46 -3.27 -31.02
N GLY A 18 3.07 -4.53 -30.74
CA GLY A 18 3.85 -5.72 -31.08
C GLY A 18 4.89 -6.14 -30.04
N SER A 19 4.91 -5.51 -28.86
CA SER A 19 5.77 -5.93 -27.75
C SER A 19 5.34 -7.31 -27.23
N TYR A 20 6.31 -8.18 -26.91
CA TYR A 20 6.05 -9.54 -26.43
C TYR A 20 6.59 -9.77 -25.02
N PHE A 21 5.97 -10.69 -24.28
CA PHE A 21 6.30 -10.95 -22.88
C PHE A 21 7.61 -11.75 -22.75
N LEU A 22 8.59 -11.21 -22.03
CA LEU A 22 9.90 -11.84 -21.78
C LEU A 22 9.99 -12.51 -20.40
N THR A 23 9.71 -11.76 -19.34
CA THR A 23 9.95 -12.20 -17.95
C THR A 23 8.74 -11.89 -17.08
N ALA A 24 8.15 -12.90 -16.46
CA ALA A 24 7.07 -12.73 -15.48
C ALA A 24 7.65 -12.48 -14.08
N PHE A 25 7.10 -11.50 -13.36
CA PHE A 25 7.49 -11.15 -11.99
C PHE A 25 6.38 -11.40 -10.96
N GLY A 26 5.11 -11.21 -11.34
CA GLY A 26 3.97 -11.37 -10.44
C GLY A 26 2.75 -11.98 -11.14
N ILE A 27 1.86 -12.57 -10.34
CA ILE A 27 0.59 -13.15 -10.79
C ILE A 27 -0.46 -13.00 -9.68
N ASN A 28 -1.71 -12.77 -10.05
CA ASN A 28 -2.85 -12.77 -9.13
C ASN A 28 -3.75 -14.02 -9.30
N ASP A 29 -4.75 -14.17 -8.44
CA ASP A 29 -5.63 -15.35 -8.42
C ASP A 29 -6.51 -15.48 -9.68
N SER A 30 -6.72 -14.39 -10.43
CA SER A 30 -7.46 -14.42 -11.71
C SER A 30 -6.59 -14.83 -12.89
N GLY A 31 -5.29 -15.10 -12.69
CA GLY A 31 -4.37 -15.44 -13.76
C GLY A 31 -3.88 -14.25 -14.57
N ARG A 32 -3.91 -13.03 -14.01
CA ARG A 32 -3.25 -11.86 -14.58
C ARG A 32 -1.79 -11.85 -14.15
N ILE A 33 -0.90 -11.93 -15.13
CA ILE A 33 0.56 -11.98 -14.96
C ILE A 33 1.13 -10.61 -15.32
N VAL A 34 2.09 -10.13 -14.54
CA VAL A 34 2.80 -8.87 -14.80
C VAL A 34 4.30 -9.09 -14.86
N GLY A 35 4.99 -8.25 -15.63
CA GLY A 35 6.43 -8.34 -15.74
C GLY A 35 7.03 -7.42 -16.79
N GLN A 36 8.08 -7.91 -17.44
CA GLN A 36 8.82 -7.20 -18.48
C GLN A 36 8.57 -7.80 -19.87
N GLY A 37 8.27 -6.94 -20.83
CA GLY A 37 8.25 -7.25 -22.25
C GLY A 37 9.44 -6.67 -23.02
N ILE A 38 9.51 -7.02 -24.31
CA ILE A 38 10.45 -6.43 -25.29
C ILE A 38 9.64 -5.75 -26.38
N ASP A 39 9.95 -4.47 -26.63
CA ASP A 39 9.55 -3.76 -27.85
C ASP A 39 10.55 -4.11 -28.98
N PRO A 40 10.13 -4.85 -30.03
CA PRO A 40 11.03 -5.27 -31.11
C PRO A 40 11.54 -4.09 -31.96
N ALA A 41 10.86 -2.94 -31.95
CA ALA A 41 11.31 -1.74 -32.65
C ALA A 41 12.24 -0.89 -31.78
N HIS A 42 12.16 -0.98 -30.45
CA HIS A 42 12.95 -0.17 -29.52
C HIS A 42 13.48 -0.97 -28.31
N ALA A 43 14.49 -1.80 -28.53
CA ALA A 43 15.04 -2.68 -27.49
C ALA A 43 15.60 -1.97 -26.23
N ALA A 44 15.89 -0.66 -26.29
CA ALA A 44 16.38 0.12 -25.14
C ALA A 44 15.26 0.55 -24.17
N ARG A 45 14.00 0.45 -24.60
CA ARG A 45 12.81 0.81 -23.83
C ARG A 45 12.38 -0.36 -22.96
N ASN A 46 12.10 -0.08 -21.69
CA ASN A 46 11.47 -1.05 -20.80
C ASN A 46 9.95 -1.11 -21.07
N VAL A 47 9.39 -2.31 -21.27
CA VAL A 47 7.95 -2.50 -21.47
C VAL A 47 7.36 -3.18 -20.24
N GLY A 48 6.48 -2.48 -19.53
CA GLY A 48 5.75 -3.03 -18.39
C GLY A 48 4.54 -3.78 -18.92
N ILE A 49 4.64 -5.09 -19.07
CA ILE A 49 3.61 -5.87 -19.76
C ILE A 49 2.72 -6.61 -18.76
N VAL A 50 1.42 -6.62 -19.06
CA VAL A 50 0.41 -7.43 -18.41
C VAL A 50 -0.09 -8.46 -19.40
N TYR A 51 -0.19 -9.72 -18.99
CA TYR A 51 -0.84 -10.79 -19.74
C TYR A 51 -1.97 -11.38 -18.91
N ASP A 52 -3.17 -11.33 -19.44
CA ASP A 52 -4.36 -11.92 -18.85
C ASP A 52 -4.64 -13.27 -19.52
N ILE A 53 -4.48 -14.37 -18.75
CA ILE A 53 -4.67 -15.72 -19.28
C ILE A 53 -6.12 -15.94 -19.71
N GLY A 54 -7.09 -15.50 -18.89
CA GLY A 54 -8.51 -15.75 -19.11
C GLY A 54 -9.05 -14.98 -20.33
N GLN A 55 -8.54 -13.78 -20.56
CA GLN A 55 -8.89 -12.96 -21.72
C GLN A 55 -8.00 -13.26 -22.94
N ASN A 56 -6.91 -14.02 -22.75
CA ASN A 56 -5.90 -14.28 -23.75
C ASN A 56 -5.40 -12.99 -24.43
N MET A 57 -5.09 -11.98 -23.62
CA MET A 57 -4.73 -10.63 -24.06
C MET A 57 -3.48 -10.14 -23.34
N ALA A 58 -2.58 -9.47 -24.06
CA ALA A 58 -1.46 -8.75 -23.49
C ALA A 58 -1.58 -7.24 -23.78
N PHE A 59 -1.17 -6.41 -22.82
CA PHE A 59 -1.12 -4.97 -22.98
C PHE A 59 0.06 -4.37 -22.19
N ASP A 60 0.45 -3.17 -22.61
CA ASP A 60 1.48 -2.37 -21.94
C ASP A 60 0.82 -1.41 -20.93
N VAL A 61 1.35 -1.33 -19.72
CA VAL A 61 0.91 -0.38 -18.68
C VAL A 61 1.27 1.07 -19.02
N GLY A 62 2.18 1.28 -19.98
CA GLY A 62 2.66 2.58 -20.40
C GLY A 62 3.78 3.12 -19.52
N ALA A 63 3.95 4.43 -19.51
CA ALA A 63 4.99 5.12 -18.75
C ALA A 63 4.45 6.41 -18.13
N LEU A 64 5.06 6.85 -17.02
CA LEU A 64 4.77 8.14 -16.41
C LEU A 64 5.23 9.30 -17.33
N PRO A 65 4.67 10.51 -17.17
CA PRO A 65 5.12 11.68 -17.92
C PRO A 65 6.64 11.90 -17.79
N GLY A 66 7.34 12.04 -18.92
CA GLY A 66 8.80 12.19 -18.97
C GLY A 66 9.60 10.89 -18.99
N ALA A 67 8.95 9.74 -18.76
CA ALA A 67 9.51 8.42 -18.99
C ALA A 67 9.10 7.88 -20.38
N ASN A 68 9.73 6.80 -20.84
CA ASN A 68 9.34 6.09 -22.07
C ASN A 68 9.03 4.61 -21.84
N GLY A 69 9.22 4.13 -20.62
CA GLY A 69 9.01 2.73 -20.28
C GLY A 69 8.69 2.50 -18.80
N ALA A 70 8.41 1.23 -18.50
CA ALA A 70 8.15 0.76 -17.15
C ALA A 70 8.55 -0.72 -17.01
N LEU A 71 8.67 -1.16 -15.76
CA LEU A 71 8.70 -2.56 -15.35
C LEU A 71 7.57 -2.78 -14.37
N ALA A 72 6.77 -3.83 -14.54
CA ALA A 72 5.67 -4.17 -13.66
C ALA A 72 6.07 -5.32 -12.72
N PHE A 73 6.11 -5.08 -11.42
CA PHE A 73 6.64 -6.03 -10.43
C PHE A 73 5.55 -6.75 -9.65
N GLY A 74 4.44 -6.08 -9.34
CA GLY A 74 3.37 -6.62 -8.50
C GLY A 74 1.99 -6.43 -9.11
N VAL A 75 1.08 -7.34 -8.78
CA VAL A 75 -0.34 -7.28 -9.18
C VAL A 75 -1.22 -7.76 -8.03
N SER A 76 -2.32 -7.05 -7.77
CA SER A 76 -3.31 -7.42 -6.75
C SER A 76 -4.47 -8.24 -7.34
N ASN A 77 -5.26 -8.88 -6.48
CA ASN A 77 -6.46 -9.59 -6.92
C ASN A 77 -7.54 -8.67 -7.51
N ASN A 78 -7.55 -7.38 -7.13
CA ASN A 78 -8.41 -6.36 -7.76
C ASN A 78 -7.81 -5.72 -9.03
N GLY A 79 -6.67 -6.21 -9.52
CA GLY A 79 -6.11 -5.80 -10.81
C GLY A 79 -5.23 -4.55 -10.78
N TYR A 80 -4.95 -3.97 -9.61
CA TYR A 80 -3.88 -2.96 -9.50
C TYR A 80 -2.55 -3.56 -9.88
N VAL A 81 -1.77 -2.85 -10.70
CA VAL A 81 -0.42 -3.23 -11.10
C VAL A 81 0.55 -2.18 -10.60
N VAL A 82 1.67 -2.59 -10.02
CA VAL A 82 2.68 -1.67 -9.50
C VAL A 82 4.06 -1.99 -10.03
N GLY A 83 4.93 -0.99 -10.04
CA GLY A 83 6.29 -1.19 -10.48
C GLY A 83 7.12 0.08 -10.47
N SER A 84 8.00 0.20 -11.46
CA SER A 84 8.87 1.36 -11.65
C SER A 84 8.77 1.86 -13.09
N SER A 85 8.59 3.17 -13.28
CA SER A 85 8.61 3.82 -14.59
C SER A 85 9.88 4.66 -14.73
N MET A 86 10.48 4.63 -15.92
CA MET A 86 11.83 5.15 -16.14
C MET A 86 12.02 5.54 -17.61
N PHE A 87 12.96 6.45 -17.85
CA PHE A 87 13.42 6.75 -19.21
C PHE A 87 14.63 5.87 -19.54
N ASN A 88 14.47 4.96 -20.51
CA ASN A 88 15.45 3.92 -20.84
C ASN A 88 15.90 3.15 -19.59
N GLN A 89 17.20 3.07 -19.29
CA GLN A 89 17.74 2.43 -18.08
C GLN A 89 18.07 3.43 -16.96
N GLY A 90 17.41 4.60 -16.96
CA GLY A 90 17.62 5.64 -15.95
C GLY A 90 16.96 5.35 -14.59
N SER A 91 16.98 6.35 -13.69
CA SER A 91 16.33 6.25 -12.39
C SER A 91 14.82 6.03 -12.53
N GLY A 92 14.30 5.15 -11.68
CA GLY A 92 12.89 4.78 -11.66
C GLY A 92 12.05 5.61 -10.71
N MET A 93 10.77 5.76 -11.04
CA MET A 93 9.73 6.32 -10.19
C MET A 93 8.65 5.26 -9.93
N PRO A 94 8.23 5.05 -8.67
CA PRO A 94 7.20 4.07 -8.36
C PRO A 94 5.87 4.48 -8.99
N PHE A 95 5.11 3.51 -9.48
CA PHE A 95 3.77 3.75 -10.02
C PHE A 95 2.76 2.73 -9.50
N ILE A 96 1.49 3.13 -9.59
CA ILE A 96 0.33 2.24 -9.54
C ILE A 96 -0.50 2.44 -10.82
N TRP A 97 -0.91 1.35 -11.43
CA TRP A 97 -1.76 1.31 -12.60
C TRP A 97 -3.09 0.64 -12.28
N SER A 98 -4.16 1.12 -12.90
CA SER A 98 -5.49 0.50 -12.87
C SER A 98 -6.19 0.72 -14.20
N ASP A 99 -7.17 -0.13 -14.52
CA ASP A 99 -8.02 0.03 -15.71
C ASP A 99 -8.71 1.40 -15.76
N GLN A 100 -9.07 1.96 -14.60
CA GLN A 100 -9.79 3.23 -14.50
C GLN A 100 -8.89 4.46 -14.68
N ASN A 101 -7.70 4.46 -14.08
CA ASN A 101 -6.86 5.66 -13.99
C ASN A 101 -5.60 5.59 -14.88
N GLY A 102 -5.36 4.44 -15.54
CA GLY A 102 -4.08 4.19 -16.20
C GLY A 102 -2.93 4.23 -15.20
N ILE A 103 -1.72 4.54 -15.70
CA ILE A 103 -0.51 4.65 -14.88
C ILE A 103 -0.47 5.98 -14.13
N VAL A 104 -0.29 5.91 -12.82
CA VAL A 104 -0.20 7.08 -11.92
C VAL A 104 1.03 6.96 -11.05
N ALA A 105 1.73 8.07 -10.83
CA ALA A 105 2.91 8.11 -9.98
C ALA A 105 2.52 7.91 -8.51
N ILE A 106 3.29 7.12 -7.78
CA ILE A 106 3.22 7.07 -6.31
C ILE A 106 4.13 8.18 -5.77
N PRO A 107 3.65 9.05 -4.86
CA PRO A 107 4.51 10.05 -4.24
C PRO A 107 5.68 9.38 -3.51
N LEU A 108 6.88 9.92 -3.67
CA LEU A 108 8.05 9.44 -2.94
C LEU A 108 7.96 9.77 -1.45
N ALA A 109 8.51 8.88 -0.62
CA ALA A 109 8.68 9.11 0.80
C ALA A 109 9.59 10.32 1.07
N SER A 110 9.42 10.96 2.23
CA SER A 110 10.19 12.17 2.56
C SER A 110 11.71 11.92 2.54
N GLY A 111 12.44 12.74 1.78
CA GLY A 111 13.90 12.70 1.70
C GLY A 111 14.47 11.73 0.65
N THR A 112 13.63 11.13 -0.19
CA THR A 112 14.06 10.25 -1.29
C THR A 112 13.87 10.95 -2.65
N SER A 113 14.48 10.40 -3.71
CA SER A 113 14.49 11.02 -5.06
C SER A 113 14.19 10.05 -6.22
N LEU A 114 14.08 8.76 -5.93
CA LEU A 114 13.74 7.70 -6.88
C LEU A 114 13.13 6.54 -6.12
N GLY A 115 12.53 5.58 -6.82
CA GLY A 115 11.98 4.40 -6.15
C GLY A 115 11.34 3.38 -7.07
N GLN A 116 10.87 2.31 -6.45
CA GLN A 116 10.11 1.27 -7.11
C GLN A 116 9.12 0.63 -6.15
N ALA A 117 7.91 0.40 -6.65
CA ALA A 117 6.90 -0.38 -5.95
C ALA A 117 7.07 -1.88 -6.26
N GLN A 118 6.94 -2.73 -5.25
CA GLN A 118 7.19 -4.18 -5.34
C GLN A 118 5.91 -4.99 -5.10
N GLY A 119 5.15 -4.64 -4.07
CA GLY A 119 3.93 -5.35 -3.68
C GLY A 119 2.73 -4.43 -3.62
N VAL A 120 1.56 -4.98 -3.92
CA VAL A 120 0.27 -4.28 -3.83
C VAL A 120 -0.82 -5.24 -3.37
N ASN A 121 -1.71 -4.80 -2.49
CA ASN A 121 -2.90 -5.57 -2.13
C ASN A 121 -4.16 -5.05 -2.81
N SER A 122 -5.28 -5.74 -2.62
CA SER A 122 -6.54 -5.43 -3.31
C SER A 122 -7.20 -4.14 -2.84
N SER A 123 -6.74 -3.55 -1.73
CA SER A 123 -7.14 -2.20 -1.30
C SER A 123 -6.35 -1.09 -1.98
N GLY A 124 -5.40 -1.42 -2.86
CA GLY A 124 -4.53 -0.45 -3.52
C GLY A 124 -3.41 0.06 -2.62
N TRP A 125 -3.14 -0.60 -1.49
CA TRP A 125 -1.98 -0.28 -0.66
C TRP A 125 -0.73 -0.89 -1.28
N VAL A 126 0.32 -0.07 -1.38
CA VAL A 126 1.53 -0.42 -2.11
C VAL A 126 2.72 -0.35 -1.19
N VAL A 127 3.62 -1.33 -1.30
CA VAL A 127 4.92 -1.30 -0.64
C VAL A 127 6.04 -1.36 -1.66
N GLY A 128 7.17 -0.80 -1.28
CA GLY A 128 8.35 -0.80 -2.13
C GLY A 128 9.55 -0.20 -1.42
N THR A 129 10.54 0.17 -2.22
CA THR A 129 11.76 0.78 -1.74
C THR A 129 12.01 2.04 -2.53
N ASP A 130 12.01 3.16 -1.82
CA ASP A 130 12.48 4.43 -2.32
C ASP A 130 13.97 4.57 -2.03
N GLY A 131 14.62 5.48 -2.74
CA GLY A 131 16.06 5.56 -2.80
C GLY A 131 16.61 6.98 -2.86
N GLY A 132 17.94 7.03 -2.92
CA GLY A 132 18.76 8.23 -2.86
C GLY A 132 20.12 7.83 -2.31
N ALA A 133 20.46 8.35 -1.13
CA ALA A 133 21.65 7.89 -0.40
C ALA A 133 21.47 6.51 0.27
N PHE A 134 20.23 6.15 0.62
CA PHE A 134 19.88 4.92 1.36
C PHE A 134 18.70 4.22 0.69
N ALA A 135 18.48 2.95 1.04
CA ALA A 135 17.28 2.21 0.71
C ALA A 135 16.23 2.44 1.80
N VAL A 136 15.10 3.03 1.42
CA VAL A 136 14.03 3.44 2.33
C VAL A 136 12.74 2.70 1.97
N PRO A 137 12.40 1.61 2.68
CA PRO A 137 11.14 0.92 2.50
C PRO A 137 9.97 1.86 2.80
N PHE A 138 8.94 1.81 1.95
CA PHE A 138 7.76 2.65 2.09
C PHE A 138 6.46 1.84 2.10
N LEU A 139 5.41 2.46 2.64
CA LEU A 139 4.01 2.09 2.47
C LEU A 139 3.26 3.28 1.85
N TYR A 140 2.52 3.05 0.78
CA TYR A 140 1.54 3.98 0.22
C TYR A 140 0.13 3.46 0.48
N ASP A 141 -0.72 4.27 1.10
CA ASP A 141 -2.07 3.86 1.56
C ASP A 141 -3.20 4.24 0.57
N GLY A 142 -2.84 4.70 -0.63
CA GLY A 142 -3.77 5.27 -1.60
C GLY A 142 -3.87 6.80 -1.54
N THR A 143 -3.29 7.43 -0.52
CA THR A 143 -3.25 8.90 -0.36
C THR A 143 -1.85 9.41 -0.02
N ASN A 144 -1.21 8.80 0.98
CA ASN A 144 0.07 9.22 1.55
C ASN A 144 1.11 8.12 1.45
N THR A 145 2.38 8.53 1.36
CA THR A 145 3.53 7.62 1.41
C THR A 145 4.27 7.80 2.74
N TYR A 146 4.46 6.70 3.45
CA TYR A 146 5.11 6.62 4.75
C TYR A 146 6.42 5.87 4.62
N ARG A 147 7.48 6.33 5.28
CA ARG A 147 8.67 5.49 5.52
C ARG A 147 8.31 4.45 6.56
N LEU A 148 8.65 3.19 6.34
CA LEU A 148 8.37 2.14 7.34
C LEU A 148 9.13 2.38 8.66
N GLN A 149 10.29 3.03 8.61
CA GLN A 149 11.03 3.46 9.80
C GLN A 149 10.19 4.37 10.72
N ASP A 150 9.30 5.19 10.16
CA ASP A 150 8.49 6.14 10.95
C ASP A 150 7.27 5.45 11.59
N LEU A 151 6.98 4.21 11.20
CA LEU A 151 5.87 3.40 11.71
C LEU A 151 6.28 2.44 12.84
N ILE A 152 7.57 2.34 13.14
CA ILE A 152 8.10 1.47 14.20
C ILE A 152 8.60 2.28 15.40
N PRO A 153 8.61 1.70 16.62
CA PRO A 153 9.18 2.37 17.79
C PRO A 153 10.67 2.71 17.58
N GLY A 154 11.07 3.92 17.95
CA GLY A 154 12.46 4.39 17.75
C GLY A 154 13.53 3.60 18.51
N ASN A 155 13.16 2.84 19.54
CA ASN A 155 14.06 1.97 20.32
C ASN A 155 13.90 0.47 19.98
N SER A 156 13.36 0.16 18.79
CA SER A 156 13.11 -1.22 18.36
C SER A 156 14.36 -2.00 17.97
N GLY A 157 15.52 -1.35 17.83
CA GLY A 157 16.76 -1.96 17.34
C GLY A 157 16.81 -2.10 15.81
N TRP A 158 15.73 -1.74 15.12
CA TRP A 158 15.62 -1.76 13.66
C TRP A 158 16.02 -0.42 13.06
N ASP A 159 16.84 -0.49 12.01
CA ASP A 159 17.15 0.56 11.07
C ASP A 159 16.65 0.14 9.67
N LEU A 160 15.66 0.87 9.18
CA LEU A 160 15.06 0.74 7.86
C LEU A 160 15.32 1.98 6.98
N SER A 161 16.20 2.92 7.37
CA SER A 161 16.33 4.19 6.62
C SER A 161 17.75 4.71 6.43
N MET A 162 18.75 4.15 7.12
CA MET A 162 20.14 4.61 7.05
C MET A 162 21.09 3.51 6.55
N ASN A 163 20.58 2.59 5.72
CA ASN A 163 21.35 1.51 5.11
C ASN A 163 20.86 1.21 3.68
N THR A 164 21.55 0.31 2.99
CA THR A 164 21.26 -0.09 1.59
C THR A 164 20.70 -1.51 1.48
N SER A 165 20.47 -2.19 2.60
CA SER A 165 19.98 -3.58 2.64
C SER A 165 18.49 -3.69 3.00
N SER A 166 17.84 -2.57 3.28
CA SER A 166 16.43 -2.54 3.66
C SER A 166 15.51 -2.59 2.45
N SER A 167 14.42 -3.35 2.55
CA SER A 167 13.42 -3.48 1.50
C SER A 167 12.04 -3.78 2.08
N ALA A 168 10.98 -3.36 1.38
CA ALA A 168 9.64 -3.92 1.55
C ALA A 168 9.25 -4.64 0.25
N MET A 169 9.18 -5.97 0.33
CA MET A 169 9.06 -6.84 -0.84
C MET A 169 7.61 -7.23 -1.14
N GLY A 170 6.75 -7.29 -0.12
CA GLY A 170 5.38 -7.74 -0.29
C GLY A 170 4.45 -7.23 0.80
N ILE A 171 3.18 -7.13 0.45
CA ILE A 171 2.08 -6.79 1.35
C ILE A 171 0.95 -7.79 1.14
N SER A 172 0.39 -8.30 2.23
CA SER A 172 -0.77 -9.19 2.19
C SER A 172 -2.09 -8.42 2.14
N GLU A 173 -3.19 -9.15 1.90
CA GLU A 173 -4.54 -8.58 1.92
C GLU A 173 -4.98 -8.09 3.32
N ASN A 174 -4.35 -8.57 4.39
CA ASN A 174 -4.55 -8.06 5.75
C ASN A 174 -3.46 -7.07 6.18
N ASN A 175 -2.80 -6.41 5.22
CA ASN A 175 -1.81 -5.35 5.42
C ASN A 175 -0.55 -5.76 6.21
N ILE A 176 -0.18 -7.05 6.20
CA ILE A 176 1.11 -7.50 6.74
C ILE A 176 2.17 -7.22 5.69
N ILE A 177 3.21 -6.48 6.05
CA ILE A 177 4.31 -6.11 5.16
C ILE A 177 5.52 -7.00 5.47
N ALA A 178 6.08 -7.66 4.47
CA ALA A 178 7.29 -8.47 4.59
C ALA A 178 8.47 -7.82 3.85
N GLY A 179 9.66 -7.93 4.44
CA GLY A 179 10.83 -7.24 3.92
C GLY A 179 12.13 -7.61 4.63
N THR A 180 13.19 -6.87 4.31
CA THR A 180 14.49 -6.94 5.00
C THR A 180 14.82 -5.61 5.66
N GLY A 181 15.51 -5.65 6.78
CA GLY A 181 15.96 -4.48 7.52
C GLY A 181 17.24 -4.77 8.29
N VAL A 182 17.93 -3.74 8.78
CA VAL A 182 19.08 -3.94 9.67
C VAL A 182 18.58 -3.94 11.10
N HIS A 183 18.84 -5.03 11.84
CA HIS A 183 18.54 -5.12 13.26
C HIS A 183 19.85 -5.34 14.02
N ASN A 184 20.20 -4.40 14.91
CA ASN A 184 21.45 -4.41 15.68
C ASN A 184 22.72 -4.66 14.83
N GLY A 185 22.78 -4.09 13.63
CA GLY A 185 23.94 -4.14 12.74
C GLY A 185 23.93 -5.29 11.71
N GLU A 186 22.95 -6.19 11.76
CA GLU A 186 22.84 -7.32 10.85
C GLU A 186 21.52 -7.30 10.06
N THR A 187 21.57 -7.70 8.80
CA THR A 187 20.37 -7.79 7.95
C THR A 187 19.49 -8.95 8.37
N HIS A 188 18.24 -8.65 8.69
CA HIS A 188 17.22 -9.60 9.09
C HIS A 188 15.94 -9.42 8.28
N ALA A 189 15.20 -10.51 8.09
CA ALA A 189 13.84 -10.43 7.59
C ALA A 189 12.89 -9.88 8.67
N TYR A 190 11.87 -9.13 8.27
CA TYR A 190 10.81 -8.67 9.17
C TYR A 190 9.42 -8.94 8.59
N ALA A 191 8.43 -8.94 9.48
CA ALA A 191 7.03 -8.77 9.14
C ALA A 191 6.44 -7.64 10.01
N MET A 192 5.89 -6.60 9.37
CA MET A 192 5.14 -5.55 10.06
C MET A 192 3.67 -5.93 10.06
N VAL A 193 3.13 -6.19 11.25
CA VAL A 193 1.73 -6.56 11.44
C VAL A 193 0.98 -5.33 11.95
N PRO A 194 -0.14 -4.93 11.33
CA PRO A 194 -0.96 -3.84 11.83
C PRO A 194 -1.40 -4.08 13.26
N ALA A 195 -1.32 -3.05 14.11
CA ALA A 195 -1.86 -3.15 15.45
C ALA A 195 -3.38 -3.39 15.39
N THR A 196 -3.89 -4.35 16.16
CA THR A 196 -5.33 -4.46 16.37
C THR A 196 -5.82 -3.19 17.05
N PRO A 197 -6.94 -2.58 16.60
CA PRO A 197 -7.49 -1.43 17.30
C PRO A 197 -7.77 -1.83 18.75
N THR A 198 -7.14 -1.14 19.70
CA THR A 198 -7.48 -1.31 21.12
C THR A 198 -8.95 -0.93 21.27
N PRO A 199 -9.81 -1.79 21.84
CA PRO A 199 -11.20 -1.43 22.05
C PRO A 199 -11.24 -0.15 22.88
N SER A 200 -11.85 0.90 22.34
CA SER A 200 -12.08 2.13 23.10
C SER A 200 -12.83 1.75 24.37
N PRO A 201 -12.38 2.16 25.57
CA PRO A 201 -13.10 1.86 26.79
C PRO A 201 -14.53 2.38 26.61
N THR A 202 -15.51 1.49 26.72
CA THR A 202 -16.91 1.89 26.74
C THR A 202 -17.04 2.97 27.81
N PRO A 203 -17.52 4.18 27.47
CA PRO A 203 -17.67 5.22 28.47
C PRO A 203 -18.52 4.65 29.60
N THR A 204 -17.93 4.56 30.79
CA THR A 204 -18.65 4.15 32.00
C THR A 204 -19.87 5.04 32.09
N ALA A 205 -21.06 4.44 32.08
CA ALA A 205 -22.29 5.19 32.21
C ALA A 205 -22.17 6.12 33.43
N THR A 206 -22.23 7.43 33.21
CA THR A 206 -22.28 8.41 34.29
C THR A 206 -23.46 8.02 35.18
N PRO A 207 -23.27 7.73 36.47
CA PRO A 207 -24.38 7.38 37.34
C PRO A 207 -25.42 8.50 37.26
N THR A 208 -26.63 8.13 36.86
CA THR A 208 -27.77 9.07 36.80
C THR A 208 -27.90 9.71 38.18
N ALA A 209 -27.81 11.05 38.23
CA ALA A 209 -27.98 11.78 39.47
C ALA A 209 -29.30 11.37 40.13
N THR A 210 -29.23 10.90 41.37
CA THR A 210 -30.42 10.59 42.17
C THR A 210 -31.29 11.85 42.25
N PRO A 211 -32.59 11.79 41.91
CA PRO A 211 -33.45 12.96 41.95
C PRO A 211 -33.45 13.55 43.36
N ARG A 212 -33.07 14.84 43.46
CA ARG A 212 -33.09 15.60 44.72
C ARG A 212 -34.53 15.66 45.23
N VAL A 213 -34.78 15.06 46.38
CA VAL A 213 -36.08 15.15 47.07
C VAL A 213 -36.35 16.62 47.42
N THR A 214 -37.43 17.17 46.87
CA THR A 214 -37.86 18.54 47.15
C THR A 214 -38.33 18.65 48.61
N PRO A 215 -37.83 19.61 49.42
CA PRO A 215 -38.31 19.77 50.79
C PRO A 215 -39.79 20.18 50.81
N ARG A 216 -40.57 19.55 51.68
CA ARG A 216 -41.98 19.88 51.92
C ARG A 216 -42.11 21.32 52.44
N PRO A 217 -43.04 22.14 51.94
CA PRO A 217 -43.21 23.51 52.41
C PRO A 217 -43.62 23.56 53.89
N ARG A 218 -43.02 24.51 54.62
CA ARG A 218 -43.30 24.80 56.03
C ARG A 218 -44.70 25.42 56.18
N PRO A 219 -45.54 25.00 57.15
CA PRO A 219 -46.85 25.62 57.37
C PRO A 219 -46.70 27.09 57.78
N THR A 220 -47.51 27.96 57.17
CA THR A 220 -47.63 29.37 57.53
C THR A 220 -48.37 29.50 58.86
N ALA A 221 -47.86 30.37 59.75
CA ALA A 221 -48.49 30.66 61.04
C ALA A 221 -49.72 31.55 60.85
N HIS A 222 -50.86 31.14 61.41
CA HIS A 222 -52.05 31.97 61.52
C HIS A 222 -51.86 33.06 62.59
N THR A 223 -52.20 34.31 62.24
CA THR A 223 -52.21 35.44 63.17
C THR A 223 -53.40 35.33 64.15
N ARG A 224 -53.13 35.57 65.43
CA ARG A 224 -54.10 35.60 66.53
C ARG A 224 -54.79 36.97 66.58
N PRO A 225 -56.13 37.06 66.69
CA PRO A 225 -56.81 38.35 66.80
C PRO A 225 -56.66 38.93 68.21
N THR A 226 -56.49 40.25 68.28
CA THR A 226 -56.43 41.07 69.51
C THR A 226 -57.84 41.29 70.10
N PRO A 227 -58.01 41.30 71.43
CA PRO A 227 -59.30 41.61 72.06
C PRO A 227 -59.52 43.11 72.21
N SER A 228 -60.77 43.54 72.01
CA SER A 228 -61.24 44.91 72.24
C SER A 228 -61.50 45.18 73.72
N HIS A 229 -61.20 46.41 74.17
CA HIS A 229 -61.64 46.97 75.44
C HIS A 229 -62.93 47.78 75.26
#